data_AF-A0A958RD03-F1
#
_entry.id   AF-A0A958RD03-F1
#
_cell.length_a   1.000
_cell.length_b   1.000
_cell.length_c   1.000
_cell.angle_alpha   90.00
_cell.angle_beta   90.00
_cell.angle_gamma   90.00
#
_symmetry.space_group_name_H-M   'P 1'
#
loop_
_entity.id
_entity.type
_entity.pdbx_description
1 polymer ?
#
loop_
_entity_poly.entity_id
_entity_poly.type
_entity_poly.pdbx_seq_one_letter_code
_entity_poly.pdbx_strand_id
1 'polypeptide(L)'
;RQFTTVEGLSSDIVYAVYEDDYGKLWLPGDYGLMKFDKESHQVTTYLTNDGLPHNEFNTISHYRGDDGRLYFGGLSGITVVNPKD
;
A
#
# COMPACT_ATOMS: atom_id res chain seq x y z
N ARG A 1 -5.39 16.24 -9.31
CA ARG A 1 -6.38 16.18 -8.20
C ARG A 1 -5.63 15.78 -6.95
N GLN A 2 -5.99 16.32 -5.79
CA GLN A 2 -5.37 15.96 -4.52
C GLN A 2 -6.23 14.89 -3.84
N PHE A 3 -5.56 13.94 -3.18
CA PHE A 3 -6.17 12.91 -2.36
C PHE A 3 -5.44 12.88 -1.02
N THR A 4 -6.20 12.97 0.04
CA THR A 4 -5.79 12.98 1.43
C THR A 4 -6.72 12.08 2.23
N THR A 5 -6.57 12.08 3.55
CA THR A 5 -7.55 11.51 4.48
C THR A 5 -8.96 12.05 4.29
N VAL A 6 -9.14 13.28 3.78
CA VAL A 6 -10.45 13.85 3.44
C VAL A 6 -11.11 13.12 2.27
N GLU A 7 -10.31 12.61 1.33
CA GLU A 7 -10.79 11.88 0.14
C GLU A 7 -10.80 10.36 0.33
N GLY A 8 -10.49 9.86 1.53
CA GLY A 8 -10.58 8.44 1.89
C GLY A 8 -9.27 7.68 1.96
N LEU A 9 -8.12 8.34 1.84
CA LEU A 9 -6.85 7.70 2.24
C LEU A 9 -6.90 7.39 3.74
N SER A 10 -6.30 6.28 4.16
CA SER A 10 -6.16 5.98 5.59
C SER A 10 -5.05 6.79 6.25
N SER A 11 -4.15 7.37 5.46
CA SER A 11 -3.13 8.32 5.91
C SER A 11 -2.67 9.24 4.78
N ASP A 12 -2.20 10.43 5.16
CA ASP A 12 -1.53 11.40 4.27
C ASP A 12 -0.03 11.08 4.10
N ILE A 13 0.51 10.14 4.88
CA ILE A 13 1.91 9.70 4.82
C ILE A 13 1.98 8.41 3.98
N VAL A 14 2.47 8.57 2.76
CA VAL A 14 2.72 7.47 1.81
C VAL A 14 4.23 7.33 1.61
N TYR A 15 4.76 6.13 1.85
CA TYR A 15 6.20 5.86 1.75
C TYR A 15 6.64 5.44 0.35
N ALA A 16 5.77 4.77 -0.40
CA ALA A 16 6.03 4.36 -1.77
C ALA A 16 4.75 4.29 -2.59
N VAL A 17 4.91 4.26 -3.91
CA VAL A 17 3.80 4.10 -4.85
C VAL A 17 4.21 3.05 -5.87
N TYR A 18 3.42 1.98 -5.98
CA TYR A 18 3.60 0.95 -7.00
C TYR A 18 2.31 0.77 -7.78
N GLU A 19 2.39 0.88 -9.10
CA GLU A 19 1.26 0.59 -9.98
C GLU A 19 1.27 -0.89 -10.40
N ASP A 20 0.10 -1.52 -10.37
CA ASP A 20 -0.14 -2.84 -10.93
C ASP A 20 -0.66 -2.79 -12.37
N ASP A 21 -0.70 -3.95 -13.02
CA ASP A 21 -1.08 -4.06 -14.44
C ASP A 21 -2.59 -3.78 -14.67
N TYR A 22 -3.39 -3.60 -13.61
CA TYR A 22 -4.82 -3.26 -13.63
C TYR A 22 -5.08 -1.79 -13.28
N GLY A 23 -4.03 -0.98 -13.18
CA GLY A 23 -4.13 0.45 -12.89
C GLY A 23 -4.50 0.77 -11.45
N LYS A 24 -4.32 -0.16 -10.50
CA LYS A 24 -4.41 0.14 -9.06
C LYS A 24 -3.03 0.51 -8.54
N LEU A 25 -3.01 1.41 -7.56
CA LEU A 25 -1.80 1.84 -6.87
C LEU A 25 -1.75 1.21 -5.48
N TRP A 26 -0.61 0.62 -5.15
CA TRP A 26 -0.28 0.09 -3.84
C TRP A 26 0.57 1.10 -3.08
N LEU A 27 0.05 1.56 -1.93
CA LEU A 27 0.55 2.71 -1.18
C LEU A 27 0.80 2.28 0.29
N PRO A 28 1.99 1.76 0.63
CA PRO A 28 2.36 1.55 2.04
C PRO A 28 2.53 2.90 2.75
N GLY A 29 1.96 3.03 3.94
CA GLY A 29 2.05 4.26 4.76
C GLY A 29 2.29 3.99 6.24
N ASP A 30 2.11 5.02 7.06
CA ASP A 30 2.16 4.90 8.52
C ASP A 30 0.89 4.25 9.11
N TYR A 31 -0.20 4.17 8.34
CA TYR A 31 -1.44 3.51 8.73
C TYR A 31 -2.05 2.67 7.60
N GLY A 32 -1.51 1.47 7.44
CA GLY A 32 -1.99 0.41 6.56
C GLY A 32 -1.33 0.39 5.19
N LEU A 33 -1.70 -0.63 4.42
CA LEU A 33 -1.42 -0.70 2.99
C LEU A 33 -2.69 -0.28 2.26
N MET A 34 -2.64 0.82 1.52
CA MET A 34 -3.78 1.27 0.72
C MET A 34 -3.66 0.76 -0.71
N LYS A 35 -4.78 0.29 -1.28
CA LYS A 35 -4.96 0.05 -2.71
C LYS A 35 -5.90 1.09 -3.27
N PHE A 36 -5.38 1.97 -4.11
CA PHE A 36 -6.10 3.08 -4.73
C PHE A 36 -6.44 2.74 -6.18
N ASP A 37 -7.71 2.83 -6.54
CA ASP A 37 -8.18 2.65 -7.91
C ASP A 37 -8.12 3.97 -8.70
N LYS A 38 -7.29 4.05 -9.75
CA LYS A 38 -7.16 5.28 -10.55
C LYS A 38 -8.41 5.67 -11.33
N GLU A 39 -9.31 4.73 -11.62
CA GLU A 39 -10.52 5.00 -12.39
C GLU A 39 -11.65 5.46 -11.47
N SER A 40 -11.94 4.67 -10.43
CA SER A 40 -13.04 4.96 -9.50
C SER A 40 -12.66 5.91 -8.36
N HIS A 41 -11.36 6.14 -8.15
CA HIS A 41 -10.79 6.84 -7.00
C HIS A 41 -11.16 6.24 -5.63
N GLN A 42 -11.60 4.98 -5.60
CA GLN A 42 -11.86 4.28 -4.36
C GLN A 42 -10.57 3.78 -3.72
N VAL A 43 -10.56 3.78 -2.38
CA VAL A 43 -9.44 3.30 -1.57
C VAL A 43 -9.91 2.07 -0.80
N THR A 44 -9.13 0.99 -0.87
CA THR A 44 -9.22 -0.13 0.06
C THR A 44 -8.01 -0.11 0.97
N THR A 45 -8.21 -0.20 2.28
CA THR A 45 -7.11 -0.20 3.27
C THR A 45 -7.02 -1.56 3.92
N TYR A 46 -5.83 -2.14 3.90
CA TYR A 46 -5.51 -3.36 4.62
C TYR A 46 -4.80 -3.00 5.93
N LEU A 47 -5.27 -3.57 7.04
CA LEU A 47 -4.76 -3.40 8.40
C LEU A 47 -4.39 -4.75 9.01
N THR A 48 -4.00 -4.76 10.29
CA THR A 48 -3.73 -5.99 11.04
C THR A 48 -4.92 -6.95 11.07
N ASN A 49 -6.15 -6.42 11.10
CA ASN A 49 -7.37 -7.24 11.04
C ASN A 49 -7.56 -7.96 9.70
N ASP A 50 -6.89 -7.49 8.64
CA ASP A 50 -6.90 -8.08 7.30
C ASP A 50 -5.68 -8.99 7.07
N GLY A 51 -4.83 -9.19 8.09
CA GLY A 51 -3.68 -10.09 8.06
C GLY A 51 -2.32 -9.39 7.91
N LEU A 52 -2.25 -8.06 7.95
CA LEU A 52 -0.94 -7.39 8.05
C LEU A 52 -0.27 -7.71 9.40
N PRO A 53 1.07 -7.86 9.42
CA PRO A 53 1.79 -8.08 10.68
C PRO A 53 1.82 -6.83 11.57
N HIS A 54 1.75 -5.63 10.97
CA HIS A 54 1.65 -4.35 11.65
C HIS A 54 0.99 -3.32 10.71
N ASN A 55 0.39 -2.25 11.25
CA ASN A 55 -0.24 -1.20 10.44
C ASN A 55 0.78 -0.22 9.84
N GLU A 56 1.88 0.03 10.54
CA GLU A 56 2.93 0.96 10.10
C GLU A 56 4.03 0.26 9.30
N PHE A 57 4.33 0.82 8.12
CA PHE A 57 5.48 0.48 7.27
C PHE A 57 6.66 1.41 7.53
N ASN A 58 7.84 1.08 6.99
CA ASN A 58 9.04 1.92 7.10
C ASN A 58 9.33 2.66 5.80
N THR A 59 9.79 3.92 5.92
CA THR A 59 9.92 4.88 4.81
C THR A 59 10.69 4.39 3.59
N ILE A 60 11.80 3.68 3.78
CA ILE A 60 12.67 3.22 2.67
C ILE A 60 12.65 1.69 2.49
N SER A 61 11.82 0.99 3.26
CA SER A 61 11.80 -0.48 3.26
C SER A 61 10.79 -1.00 2.25
N HIS A 62 11.08 -0.79 0.97
CA HIS A 62 10.21 -1.26 -0.09
C HIS A 62 10.99 -1.71 -1.33
N TYR A 63 10.49 -2.74 -2.01
CA TYR A 63 11.13 -3.30 -3.21
C TYR A 63 10.10 -3.99 -4.10
N ARG A 64 10.30 -3.91 -5.42
CA ARG A 64 9.58 -4.72 -6.40
C ARG A 64 10.55 -5.77 -6.93
N GLY A 65 10.23 -7.04 -6.68
CA GLY A 65 11.00 -8.16 -7.21
C GLY A 65 10.86 -8.31 -8.71
N ASP A 66 11.79 -9.02 -9.32
CA ASP A 66 11.78 -9.31 -10.76
C ASP A 66 10.56 -10.15 -11.20
N ASP A 67 9.94 -10.88 -10.26
CA ASP A 67 8.69 -11.61 -10.46
C ASP A 67 7.44 -10.73 -10.37
N GLY A 68 7.62 -9.44 -10.06
CA GLY A 68 6.56 -8.45 -9.92
C GLY A 68 5.94 -8.37 -8.53
N ARG A 69 6.32 -9.21 -7.57
CA ARG A 69 5.84 -9.10 -6.18
C ARG A 69 6.36 -7.82 -5.53
N LEU A 70 5.54 -7.24 -4.67
CA LEU A 70 5.88 -6.06 -3.88
C LEU A 70 6.22 -6.48 -2.46
N TYR A 71 7.31 -5.95 -1.94
CA TYR A 71 7.83 -6.23 -0.62
C TYR A 71 7.84 -4.93 0.17
N PHE A 72 7.19 -4.92 1.33
CA PHE A 72 7.11 -3.76 2.22
C PHE A 72 7.53 -4.15 3.63
N GLY A 73 8.63 -3.59 4.10
CA GLY A 73 9.10 -3.74 5.47
C GLY A 73 8.37 -2.78 6.41
N GLY A 74 8.01 -3.27 7.59
CA GLY A 74 7.40 -2.48 8.66
C GLY A 74 7.95 -2.86 10.03
N LEU A 75 7.26 -2.43 11.09
CA LEU A 75 7.73 -2.64 12.47
C LEU A 75 7.73 -4.12 12.91
N SER A 76 7.02 -5.00 12.19
CA SER A 76 6.92 -6.43 12.52
C SER A 76 7.23 -7.34 11.32
N GLY A 77 8.28 -7.00 10.57
CA GLY A 77 8.80 -7.84 9.49
C GLY A 77 8.46 -7.31 8.10
N ILE A 78 8.22 -8.22 7.14
CA ILE A 78 7.99 -7.89 5.73
C ILE A 78 6.62 -8.42 5.30
N THR A 79 5.81 -7.53 4.73
CA THR A 79 4.59 -7.87 4.00
C THR A 79 4.93 -8.08 2.53
N VAL A 80 4.44 -9.18 1.94
CA VAL A 80 4.59 -9.47 0.51
C VAL A 80 3.22 -9.43 -0.14
N VAL A 81 3.12 -8.69 -1.25
CA VAL A 81 1.90 -8.55 -2.03
C VAL A 81 2.16 -9.08 -3.42
N ASN A 82 1.26 -9.92 -3.92
CA ASN A 82 1.18 -10.20 -5.34
C ASN A 82 0.17 -9.23 -5.96
N PRO A 83 0.61 -8.19 -6.69
CA PRO A 83 -0.30 -7.20 -7.25
C PRO A 83 -1.16 -7.73 -8.41
N LYS A 84 -0.95 -8.99 -8.82
CA LYS A 84 -1.71 -9.63 -9.90
C LYS A 84 -2.92 -10.43 -9.43
N ASP A 85 -3.03 -10.68 -8.12
CA ASP A 85 -4.13 -11.41 -7.48
C ASP A 85 -5.24 -10.45 -7.02
#